data_AF-A0A840NEF0-F1
#
_entry.id   AF-A0A840NEF0-F1
#
_cell.length_a   1.000
_cell.length_b   1.000
_cell.length_c   1.000
_cell.angle_alpha   90.00
_cell.angle_beta   90.00
_cell.angle_gamma   90.00
#
_symmetry.space_group_name_H-M   'P 1'
#
loop_
_entity.id
_entity.type
_entity.pdbx_description
1 polymer ?
#
loop_
_entity_poly.entity_id
_entity_poly.type
_entity_poly.pdbx_seq_one_letter_code
_entity_poly.pdbx_strand_id
1 'polypeptide(L)'
;MPFITSQFLRRETGDRPQVIPQGWSNLAFTGQFCELPDDVVFTVEYSIRSAQAALYELLGMKRKPPPVYKGKFDPRVLYKAFKALHDFPQ
;
A
#
# COMPACT_ATOMS: atom_id res chain seq x y z
N MET A 1 6.86 16.17 -16.75
CA MET A 1 5.73 15.37 -16.23
C MET A 1 4.99 16.20 -15.19
N PRO A 2 3.82 16.79 -15.51
CA PRO A 2 3.13 17.72 -14.62
C PRO A 2 2.58 17.08 -13.32
N PHE A 3 2.28 15.78 -13.33
CA PHE A 3 1.66 15.07 -12.22
C PHE A 3 2.57 14.02 -11.56
N ILE A 4 3.88 14.10 -11.74
CA ILE A 4 4.78 13.04 -11.26
C ILE A 4 4.69 12.84 -9.73
N THR A 5 4.50 13.91 -8.96
CA THR A 5 4.38 13.87 -7.49
C THR A 5 2.94 13.88 -6.98
N SER A 6 1.92 13.77 -7.84
CA SER A 6 0.51 13.91 -7.42
C SER A 6 0.08 12.85 -6.39
N GLN A 7 0.74 11.70 -6.38
CA GLN A 7 0.52 10.61 -5.41
C GLN A 7 0.84 11.02 -3.95
N PHE A 8 1.66 12.06 -3.75
CA PHE A 8 2.09 12.55 -2.44
C PHE A 8 1.40 13.84 -2.01
N LEU A 9 0.37 14.29 -2.73
CA LEU A 9 -0.45 15.40 -2.26
C LEU A 9 -1.11 15.05 -0.92
N ARG A 10 -1.34 16.09 -0.11
CA ARG A 10 -2.14 15.95 1.12
C ARG A 10 -3.51 15.37 0.75
N ARG A 11 -3.97 14.42 1.56
CA ARG A 11 -5.21 13.69 1.36
C ARG A 11 -5.90 13.44 2.69
N GLU A 12 -7.19 13.22 2.62
CA GLU A 12 -8.03 12.75 3.72
C GLU A 12 -8.52 11.33 3.45
N THR A 13 -9.11 10.69 4.48
CA THR A 13 -9.73 9.38 4.30
C THR A 13 -10.96 9.54 3.41
N GLY A 14 -11.02 8.79 2.31
CA GLY A 14 -12.10 8.89 1.32
C GLY A 14 -11.70 9.55 -0.01
N ASP A 15 -10.60 10.32 -0.04
CA ASP A 15 -10.09 10.93 -1.29
C ASP A 15 -9.66 9.89 -2.33
N ARG A 16 -9.35 8.67 -1.88
CA ARG A 16 -9.05 7.52 -2.72
C ARG A 16 -10.14 6.46 -2.51
N PRO A 17 -10.69 5.88 -3.59
CA PRO A 17 -11.66 4.79 -3.48
C PRO A 17 -10.98 3.54 -2.95
N GLN A 18 -11.73 2.69 -2.24
CA GLN A 18 -11.31 1.31 -1.99
C GLN A 18 -11.06 0.60 -3.33
N VAL A 19 -10.20 -0.43 -3.33
CA VAL A 19 -9.97 -1.27 -4.52
C VAL A 19 -11.29 -1.74 -5.11
N ILE A 20 -12.22 -2.20 -4.26
CA ILE A 20 -13.61 -2.47 -4.62
C ILE A 20 -14.52 -1.72 -3.64
N PRO A 21 -15.21 -0.66 -4.08
CA PRO A 21 -16.19 0.03 -3.26
C PRO A 21 -17.32 -0.90 -2.82
N GLN A 22 -17.88 -0.66 -1.63
CA GLN A 22 -18.97 -1.46 -1.10
C GLN A 22 -20.17 -1.49 -2.06
N GLY A 23 -20.68 -2.70 -2.32
CA GLY A 23 -21.84 -2.93 -3.20
C GLY A 23 -21.49 -3.06 -4.69
N TRP A 24 -20.22 -2.90 -5.07
CA TRP A 24 -19.78 -3.13 -6.44
C TRP A 24 -19.40 -4.60 -6.63
N SER A 25 -19.79 -5.19 -7.76
CA SER A 25 -19.60 -6.62 -8.03
C SER A 25 -18.76 -6.92 -9.27
N ASN A 26 -18.52 -5.93 -10.13
CA ASN A 26 -17.90 -6.13 -11.45
C ASN A 26 -16.93 -5.01 -11.88
N LEU A 27 -16.57 -4.10 -10.98
CA LEU A 27 -15.66 -2.98 -11.23
C LEU A 27 -14.73 -2.78 -10.04
N ALA A 28 -13.45 -2.51 -10.32
CA ALA A 28 -12.43 -2.27 -9.32
C ALA A 28 -11.47 -1.14 -9.75
N PHE A 29 -10.95 -0.41 -8.78
CA PHE A 29 -9.88 0.57 -8.95
C PHE A 29 -8.53 -0.07 -8.59
N THR A 30 -7.51 0.17 -9.41
CA THR A 30 -6.15 -0.34 -9.16
C THR A 30 -5.11 0.75 -9.39
N GLY A 31 -3.88 0.50 -8.92
CA GLY A 31 -2.77 1.43 -9.05
C GLY A 31 -2.68 2.42 -7.89
N GLN A 32 -2.00 3.55 -8.13
CA GLN A 32 -1.46 4.41 -7.07
C GLN A 32 -2.51 5.29 -6.36
N PHE A 33 -3.73 5.36 -6.89
CA PHE A 33 -4.79 6.23 -6.38
C PHE A 33 -5.99 5.47 -5.80
N CYS A 34 -5.88 4.15 -5.61
CA CYS A 34 -6.82 3.39 -4.79
C CYS A 34 -6.31 3.27 -3.34
N GLU A 35 -7.21 2.95 -2.42
CA GLU A 35 -6.87 2.74 -1.02
C GLU A 35 -6.53 1.27 -0.77
N LEU A 36 -5.30 1.04 -0.29
CA LEU A 36 -4.84 -0.20 0.31
C LEU A 36 -4.26 0.10 1.69
N PRO A 37 -4.69 -0.61 2.75
CA PRO A 37 -4.12 -0.44 4.08
C PRO A 37 -2.63 -0.74 4.11
N ASP A 38 -1.90 0.05 4.91
CA ASP A 38 -0.50 -0.15 5.30
C ASP A 38 0.59 -0.10 4.21
N ASP A 39 0.24 -0.09 2.92
CA ASP A 39 1.21 -0.03 1.82
C ASP A 39 1.47 1.41 1.36
N VAL A 40 2.55 1.61 0.60
CA VAL A 40 3.03 2.93 0.14
C VAL A 40 2.98 3.07 -1.38
N VAL A 41 2.41 4.19 -1.84
CA VAL A 41 2.37 4.58 -3.25
C VAL A 41 3.75 4.98 -3.77
N PHE A 42 3.85 5.29 -5.07
CA PHE A 42 5.11 5.49 -5.79
C PHE A 42 5.97 4.21 -5.83
N THR A 43 5.33 3.05 -5.75
CA THR A 43 6.01 1.75 -5.83
C THR A 43 5.31 0.85 -6.84
N VAL A 44 6.09 -0.03 -7.49
CA VAL A 44 5.52 -1.09 -8.34
C VAL A 44 4.69 -2.05 -7.49
N GLU A 45 5.14 -2.34 -6.26
CA GLU A 45 4.47 -3.23 -5.30
C GLU A 45 3.01 -2.81 -5.07
N TYR A 46 2.72 -1.51 -4.86
CA TYR A 46 1.36 -1.02 -4.64
C TYR A 46 0.43 -1.31 -5.84
N SER A 47 0.94 -1.15 -7.07
CA SER A 47 0.20 -1.47 -8.29
C SER A 47 -0.11 -2.96 -8.38
N ILE A 48 0.87 -3.81 -8.09
CA ILE A 48 0.69 -5.27 -8.15
C ILE A 48 -0.28 -5.74 -7.06
N ARG A 49 -0.13 -5.23 -5.84
CA ARG A 49 -0.99 -5.56 -4.70
C ARG A 49 -2.44 -5.18 -4.93
N SER A 50 -2.71 -3.99 -5.48
CA SER A 50 -4.07 -3.54 -5.79
C SER A 50 -4.71 -4.38 -6.89
N ALA A 51 -3.94 -4.72 -7.93
CA ALA A 51 -4.39 -5.63 -8.98
C ALA A 51 -4.71 -7.04 -8.44
N GLN A 52 -3.86 -7.59 -7.56
CA GLN A 52 -4.12 -8.88 -6.91
C GLN A 52 -5.37 -8.83 -6.03
N ALA A 53 -5.54 -7.77 -5.23
CA ALA A 53 -6.72 -7.59 -4.38
C ALA A 53 -8.01 -7.55 -5.22
N ALA A 54 -8.02 -6.73 -6.28
CA ALA A 54 -9.16 -6.61 -7.20
C ALA A 54 -9.52 -7.96 -7.84
N LEU A 55 -8.52 -8.66 -8.40
CA LEU A 55 -8.73 -9.94 -9.07
C LEU A 55 -9.27 -11.00 -8.10
N TYR A 56 -8.68 -11.11 -6.92
CA TYR A 56 -9.07 -12.13 -5.95
C TYR A 56 -10.49 -11.91 -5.45
N GLU A 57 -10.90 -10.67 -5.24
CA GLU A 57 -12.24 -10.34 -4.79
C GLU A 57 -13.28 -10.49 -5.92
N LEU A 58 -13.05 -9.91 -7.11
CA LEU A 58 -13.98 -10.00 -8.24
C LEU A 58 -14.20 -11.45 -8.72
N LEU A 59 -13.20 -12.32 -8.62
CA LEU A 59 -13.29 -13.73 -9.02
C LEU A 59 -13.66 -14.66 -7.86
N GLY A 60 -13.96 -14.13 -6.66
CA GLY A 60 -14.34 -14.93 -5.49
C GLY A 60 -13.25 -15.91 -5.04
N MET A 61 -11.98 -15.58 -5.27
CA MET A 61 -10.85 -16.44 -4.89
C MET A 61 -10.63 -16.38 -3.37
N LYS A 62 -10.45 -17.54 -2.73
CA LYS A 62 -10.08 -17.64 -1.30
C LYS A 62 -8.59 -17.35 -1.06
N ARG A 63 -8.10 -16.21 -1.55
CA ARG A 63 -6.70 -15.77 -1.46
C ARG A 63 -6.64 -14.28 -1.10
N LYS A 64 -5.52 -13.87 -0.51
CA LYS A 64 -5.20 -12.46 -0.23
C LYS A 64 -3.80 -12.15 -0.75
N PRO A 65 -3.52 -10.91 -1.18
CA PRO A 65 -2.14 -10.49 -1.45
C PRO A 65 -1.25 -10.72 -0.22
N PRO A 66 0.03 -11.10 -0.39
CA PRO A 66 0.95 -11.33 0.73
C PRO A 66 1.07 -10.06 1.59
N PRO A 67 0.99 -10.11 2.93
CA PRO A 67 0.94 -8.90 3.75
C PRO A 67 2.19 -8.02 3.62
N VAL A 68 2.03 -6.71 3.82
CA VAL A 68 3.15 -5.76 3.87
C VAL A 68 4.07 -6.11 5.04
N TYR A 69 5.38 -6.13 4.80
CA TYR A 69 6.37 -6.38 5.85
C TYR A 69 6.25 -5.36 6.99
N LYS A 70 6.14 -5.84 8.23
CA LYS A 70 5.92 -5.01 9.43
C LYS A 70 7.19 -4.81 10.26
N GLY A 71 8.29 -4.39 9.63
CA GLY A 71 9.57 -4.18 10.31
C GLY A 71 9.51 -3.22 11.51
N LYS A 72 8.53 -2.30 11.53
CA LYS A 72 8.26 -1.38 12.67
C LYS A 72 7.90 -2.09 13.98
N PHE A 73 7.57 -3.37 13.95
CA PHE A 73 7.31 -4.18 15.16
C PHE A 73 8.45 -5.15 15.49
N ASP A 74 9.52 -5.21 14.69
CA ASP A 74 10.69 -6.04 14.99
C ASP A 74 11.72 -5.23 15.82
N PRO A 75 12.00 -5.59 17.09
CA PRO A 75 12.95 -4.88 17.93
C PRO A 75 14.36 -4.78 17.34
N ARG A 76 14.76 -5.77 16.53
CA ARG A 76 16.08 -5.79 15.88
C ARG A 76 16.16 -4.72 14.79
N VAL A 77 15.08 -4.54 14.04
CA VAL A 77 14.97 -3.49 13.03
C VAL A 77 14.90 -2.11 13.68
N LEU A 78 14.11 -1.98 14.76
CA LEU A 78 14.01 -0.73 15.52
C LEU A 78 15.35 -0.31 16.11
N TYR A 79 16.12 -1.25 16.69
CA TYR A 79 17.45 -0.96 17.21
C TYR A 79 18.42 -0.52 16.12
N LYS A 80 18.41 -1.18 14.95
CA LYS A 80 19.21 -0.77 13.79
C LYS A 80 18.82 0.63 13.30
N ALA A 81 17.53 0.93 13.22
CA ALA A 81 17.04 2.25 12.84
C ALA A 81 17.47 3.32 13.85
N PHE A 82 17.38 3.02 15.16
CA PHE A 82 17.85 3.92 16.21
C PHE A 82 19.34 4.22 16.09
N LYS A 83 20.19 3.18 15.95
CA LYS A 83 21.65 3.36 15.72
C LYS A 83 21.93 4.25 14.50
N ALA A 84 21.23 3.99 13.39
CA ALA A 84 21.42 4.72 12.14
C ALA A 84 20.98 6.20 12.24
N LEU A 85 19.93 6.50 12.99
CA LEU A 85 19.44 7.88 13.19
C LEU A 85 20.31 8.70 14.15
N HIS A 86 21.18 8.07 14.95
CA HIS A 86 22.04 8.72 15.94
C HIS A 86 23.54 8.55 15.62
N ASP A 87 23.88 8.16 14.40
CA ASP A 87 25.26 8.00 13.91
C ASP A 87 26.16 7.13 14.82
N PHE A 88 25.59 6.07 15.43
CA PHE A 88 26.40 5.15 16.22
C PHE A 88 27.40 4.43 15.30
N PRO A 89 28.66 4.25 15.73
CA PRO A 89 29.60 3.44 14.99
C PRO A 89 29.04 2.02 14.78
N GLN A 90 29.26 1.51 13.57
CA GLN A 90 28.70 0.23 13.10
C GLN A 90 29.21 -0.93 13.94
#